data_AF-F4RBY2-F1
#
_entry.id   AF-F4RBY2-F1
#
_cell.length_a   1.000
_cell.length_b   1.000
_cell.length_c   1.000
_cell.angle_alpha   90.00
_cell.angle_beta   90.00
_cell.angle_gamma   90.00
#
_symmetry.space_group_name_H-M   'P 1'
#
loop_
_entity.id
_entity.type
_entity.pdbx_description
1 polymer ?
#
loop_
_entity_poly.entity_id
_entity_poly.type
_entity_poly.pdbx_seq_one_letter_code
_entity_poly.pdbx_strand_id
1 'polypeptide(L)'
;MMSQRYFKLLVVFLGLFAMIASIAEGKGRHKNGGGSRKKTNTVNNGGNNGGKPKVPMCGTTAATCSKGSPSCKGGKPTCGSKGAFNACGGNVKVTC
;
A
#
# COMPACT_ATOMS: atom_id res chain seq x y z
N MET A 1 -18.19 29.20 -41.89
CA MET A 1 -17.55 27.94 -42.36
C MET A 1 -16.37 27.63 -41.46
N MET A 2 -16.52 26.74 -40.48
CA MET A 2 -15.39 26.23 -39.70
C MET A 2 -14.63 25.21 -40.56
N SER A 3 -13.36 25.49 -40.85
CA SER A 3 -12.50 24.67 -41.71
C SER A 3 -12.38 23.24 -41.18
N GLN A 4 -12.55 22.23 -42.03
CA GLN A 4 -12.41 20.79 -41.69
C GLN A 4 -11.17 20.45 -40.85
N ARG A 5 -10.09 21.25 -40.98
CA ARG A 5 -8.86 21.11 -40.19
C ARG A 5 -9.09 21.27 -38.69
N TYR A 6 -9.97 22.20 -38.27
CA TYR A 6 -10.31 22.39 -36.87
C TYR A 6 -11.12 21.22 -36.32
N PHE A 7 -11.98 20.62 -37.13
CA PHE A 7 -12.75 19.44 -36.72
C PHE A 7 -11.81 18.26 -36.42
N LYS A 8 -10.80 18.03 -37.27
CA LYS A 8 -9.80 16.98 -37.06
C LYS A 8 -8.97 17.21 -35.80
N LEU A 9 -8.58 18.45 -35.53
CA LEU A 9 -7.91 18.82 -34.27
C LEU A 9 -8.82 18.59 -33.06
N LEU A 10 -10.09 18.99 -33.12
CA LEU A 10 -11.05 18.79 -32.03
C LEU A 10 -11.23 17.31 -31.69
N VAL A 11 -11.33 16.43 -32.70
CA VAL A 11 -11.43 14.98 -32.49
C VAL A 11 -10.19 14.41 -31.79
N VAL A 12 -8.99 14.88 -32.17
CA VAL A 12 -7.74 14.47 -31.51
C VAL A 12 -7.69 14.95 -30.05
N PHE A 13 -8.09 16.20 -29.78
CA PHE A 13 -8.18 16.73 -28.41
C PHE A 13 -9.19 15.95 -27.57
N LEU A 14 -10.38 15.63 -28.09
CA LEU A 14 -11.38 14.81 -27.39
C LEU A 14 -10.85 13.40 -27.09
N GLY A 15 -10.11 12.78 -28.01
CA GLY A 15 -9.45 11.49 -27.77
C GLY A 15 -8.39 11.56 -26.66
N LEU A 16 -7.59 12.64 -26.63
CA LEU A 16 -6.60 12.87 -25.57
C LEU A 16 -7.27 13.09 -24.20
N PHE A 17 -8.33 13.91 -24.14
CA PHE A 17 -9.09 14.14 -22.91
C PHE A 17 -9.77 12.86 -22.40
N ALA A 18 -10.30 12.02 -23.29
CA ALA A 18 -10.87 10.72 -22.90
C ALA A 18 -9.81 9.80 -22.27
N MET A 19 -8.59 9.79 -22.82
CA MET A 19 -7.49 8.99 -22.26
C MET A 19 -7.02 9.52 -20.90
N ILE A 20 -6.99 10.84 -20.70
CA ILE A 20 -6.61 11.47 -19.41
C ILE A 20 -7.72 11.28 -18.37
N ALA A 21 -9.00 11.33 -18.76
CA ALA A 21 -10.13 11.14 -17.86
C ALA A 21 -10.11 9.75 -17.19
N SER A 22 -9.67 8.70 -17.92
CA SER A 22 -9.49 7.36 -17.35
C SER A 22 -8.45 7.31 -16.21
N ILE A 23 -7.56 8.29 -16.11
CA ILE A 23 -6.53 8.35 -15.05
C ILE A 23 -7.07 9.10 -13.81
N ALA A 24 -8.20 9.81 -13.91
CA ALA A 24 -8.85 10.52 -12.80
C ALA A 24 -9.94 9.71 -12.07
N GLU A 25 -10.34 8.53 -12.56
CA GLU A 25 -11.25 7.60 -11.85
C GLU A 25 -10.53 6.84 -10.71
N GLY A 26 -9.84 7.61 -9.87
CA GLY A 26 -9.55 7.26 -8.49
C GLY A 26 -10.74 7.58 -7.60
N LYS A 27 -11.83 6.80 -7.70
CA LYS A 27 -12.84 6.77 -6.62
C LYS A 27 -13.59 5.45 -6.60
N GLY A 28 -12.97 4.47 -5.95
CA GLY A 28 -13.63 3.25 -5.50
C GLY A 28 -14.93 3.61 -4.76
N ARG A 29 -16.06 3.35 -5.41
CA ARG A 29 -17.38 3.39 -4.81
C ARG A 29 -18.01 2.02 -4.99
N HIS A 30 -18.01 1.31 -3.87
CA HIS A 30 -18.68 0.04 -3.59
C HIS A 30 -19.95 -0.17 -4.42
N LYS A 31 -19.95 -1.21 -5.27
CA LYS A 31 -21.19 -1.89 -5.66
C LYS A 31 -21.71 -2.60 -4.42
N ASN A 32 -22.72 -1.99 -3.82
CA ASN A 32 -23.57 -2.55 -2.78
C ASN A 32 -24.50 -3.57 -3.46
N GLY A 33 -24.27 -4.87 -3.24
CA GLY A 33 -25.08 -5.92 -3.84
C GLY A 33 -24.39 -7.27 -3.85
N GLY A 34 -24.38 -7.94 -2.70
CA GLY A 34 -23.92 -9.33 -2.56
C GLY A 34 -22.72 -9.50 -1.62
N GLY A 35 -22.99 -9.70 -0.33
CA GLY A 35 -21.98 -10.13 0.65
C GLY A 35 -21.85 -9.19 1.86
N SER A 36 -22.65 -9.42 2.89
CA SER A 36 -22.54 -8.76 4.19
C SER A 36 -21.18 -9.03 4.86
N ARG A 37 -20.22 -8.12 4.68
CA ARG A 37 -19.14 -7.87 5.66
C ARG A 37 -19.03 -6.38 5.93
N LYS A 38 -19.83 -5.95 6.90
CA LYS A 38 -19.78 -4.66 7.58
C LYS A 38 -18.45 -4.59 8.36
N LYS A 39 -17.50 -3.76 7.93
CA LYS A 39 -16.39 -3.33 8.80
C LYS A 39 -16.30 -1.81 8.81
N THR A 40 -17.11 -1.23 9.69
CA THR A 40 -16.92 0.12 10.23
C THR A 40 -15.61 0.14 11.01
N ASN A 41 -14.58 0.81 10.47
CA ASN A 41 -13.41 1.21 11.27
C ASN A 41 -13.83 2.40 12.14
N THR A 42 -14.54 2.10 13.21
CA THR A 42 -14.57 2.94 14.41
C THR A 42 -13.14 2.92 14.95
N VAL A 43 -12.47 4.05 14.82
CA VAL A 43 -11.14 4.33 15.38
C VAL A 43 -11.31 4.42 16.89
N ASN A 44 -11.24 3.29 17.59
CA ASN A 44 -11.15 3.23 19.04
C ASN A 44 -10.34 1.98 19.42
N ASN A 45 -9.09 2.21 19.81
CA ASN A 45 -8.19 1.36 20.59
C ASN A 45 -8.17 -0.16 20.31
N GLY A 46 -7.07 -0.64 19.70
CA GLY A 46 -6.59 -2.03 19.85
C GLY A 46 -6.59 -2.87 18.58
N GLY A 47 -5.74 -2.53 17.60
CA GLY A 47 -5.62 -3.22 16.32
C GLY A 47 -5.13 -4.67 16.44
N ASN A 48 -6.06 -5.62 16.29
CA ASN A 48 -5.77 -7.06 16.20
C ASN A 48 -5.92 -7.55 14.73
N ASN A 49 -4.80 -8.01 14.18
CA ASN A 49 -4.62 -9.05 13.15
C ASN A 49 -5.47 -9.03 11.86
N GLY A 50 -4.82 -8.63 10.76
CA GLY A 50 -5.29 -8.86 9.39
C GLY A 50 -4.27 -8.47 8.32
N GLY A 51 -3.31 -9.36 8.03
CA GLY A 51 -2.82 -9.55 6.65
C GLY A 51 -1.61 -8.77 6.12
N LYS A 52 -0.72 -8.22 6.97
CA LYS A 52 0.62 -7.78 6.51
C LYS A 52 1.69 -8.47 7.37
N PRO A 53 2.79 -9.00 6.79
CA PRO A 53 3.86 -9.61 7.57
C PRO A 53 4.36 -8.59 8.59
N LYS A 54 4.31 -8.96 9.88
CA LYS A 54 4.72 -8.10 10.97
C LYS A 54 6.23 -7.87 10.81
N VAL A 55 6.62 -6.64 10.50
CA VAL A 55 8.03 -6.27 10.44
C VAL A 55 8.53 -6.23 11.88
N PRO A 56 9.65 -6.90 12.21
CA PRO A 56 10.22 -6.85 13.56
C PRO A 56 10.52 -5.40 13.95
N MET A 57 10.19 -5.04 15.18
CA MET A 57 10.40 -3.69 15.73
C MET A 57 11.47 -3.69 16.81
N CYS A 58 12.30 -2.65 16.81
CA CYS A 58 13.25 -2.27 17.84
C CYS A 58 12.62 -1.19 18.72
N GLY A 59 11.83 -1.59 19.73
CA GLY A 59 11.04 -0.66 20.54
C GLY A 59 9.99 0.05 19.67
N THR A 60 10.18 1.35 19.41
CA THR A 60 9.32 2.15 18.53
C THR A 60 9.82 2.24 17.08
N THR A 61 11.04 1.78 16.80
CA THR A 61 11.65 1.85 15.46
C THR A 61 11.50 0.52 14.72
N ALA A 62 11.43 0.55 13.40
CA ALA A 62 11.48 -0.69 12.61
C ALA A 62 12.89 -1.27 12.68
N ALA A 63 13.01 -2.58 12.87
CA ALA A 63 14.31 -3.23 12.80
C ALA A 63 14.86 -3.19 11.38
N THR A 64 16.17 -3.30 11.25
CA THR A 64 16.87 -3.23 9.97
C THR A 64 17.60 -4.54 9.67
N CYS A 65 17.81 -4.80 8.40
CA CYS A 65 18.58 -5.94 7.90
C CYS A 65 19.76 -5.42 7.10
N SER A 66 20.89 -6.14 7.14
CA SER A 66 22.02 -5.83 6.27
C SER A 66 21.70 -6.05 4.79
N LYS A 67 20.81 -7.00 4.49
CA LYS A 67 20.22 -7.26 3.17
C LYS A 67 18.79 -7.75 3.29
N GLY A 68 18.00 -7.47 2.26
CA GLY A 68 16.60 -7.89 2.19
C GLY A 68 15.71 -7.16 3.20
N SER A 69 14.46 -7.64 3.33
CA SER A 69 13.46 -7.03 4.20
C SER A 69 13.36 -7.77 5.54
N PRO A 70 13.23 -7.03 6.65
CA PRO A 70 12.97 -7.62 7.97
C PRO A 70 11.56 -8.23 8.02
N SER A 71 11.44 -9.44 8.56
CA SER A 71 10.18 -10.17 8.68
C SER A 71 10.17 -11.07 9.92
N CYS A 72 9.02 -11.19 10.56
CA CYS A 72 8.83 -12.08 11.70
C CYS A 72 8.33 -13.46 11.24
N LYS A 73 9.16 -14.50 11.42
CA LYS A 73 8.79 -15.90 11.11
C LYS A 73 8.84 -16.73 12.38
N GLY A 74 7.69 -17.28 12.79
CA GLY A 74 7.58 -18.10 14.01
C GLY A 74 7.96 -17.34 15.30
N GLY A 75 7.69 -16.02 15.37
CA GLY A 75 8.05 -15.17 16.51
C GLY A 75 9.52 -14.76 16.57
N LYS A 76 10.35 -15.16 15.59
CA LYS A 76 11.76 -14.76 15.50
C LYS A 76 11.96 -13.73 14.37
N PRO A 77 12.77 -12.67 14.60
CA PRO A 77 13.15 -11.76 13.54
C PRO A 77 14.03 -12.49 12.52
N THR A 78 13.71 -12.32 11.24
CA THR A 78 14.45 -12.88 10.11
C THR A 78 14.64 -11.81 9.05
N CYS A 79 15.68 -11.94 8.25
CA CYS A 79 15.95 -11.05 7.13
C CYS A 79 15.84 -11.81 5.82
N GLY A 80 15.23 -11.17 4.82
CA GLY A 80 15.26 -11.67 3.45
C GLY A 80 16.68 -11.73 2.87
N SER A 81 16.83 -12.38 1.73
CA SER A 81 18.07 -12.33 0.92
C SER A 81 19.35 -12.73 1.66
N LYS A 82 19.26 -13.64 2.65
CA LYS A 82 20.37 -14.05 3.52
C LYS A 82 21.03 -12.88 4.26
N GLY A 83 20.29 -11.79 4.49
CA GLY A 83 20.76 -10.69 5.32
C GLY A 83 20.91 -11.10 6.78
N ALA A 84 21.79 -10.40 7.48
CA ALA A 84 21.87 -10.46 8.94
C ALA A 84 20.90 -9.44 9.53
N PHE A 85 20.25 -9.82 10.61
CA PHE A 85 19.41 -8.92 11.38
C PHE A 85 20.31 -7.99 12.20
N ASN A 86 20.15 -6.68 12.01
CA ASN A 86 20.91 -5.73 12.80
C ASN A 86 20.29 -5.70 14.20
N ALA A 87 21.12 -5.95 15.22
CA ALA A 87 20.67 -5.84 16.60
C ALA A 87 20.08 -4.45 16.84
N CYS A 88 18.95 -4.40 17.54
CA CYS A 88 18.44 -3.13 18.03
C CYS A 88 19.50 -2.52 18.94
N GLY A 89 19.95 -1.30 18.67
CA GLY A 89 20.97 -0.65 19.48
C GLY A 89 20.60 -0.66 20.97
N GLY A 90 21.55 -1.00 21.84
CA GLY A 90 21.36 -1.07 23.29
C GLY A 90 20.58 -2.30 23.77
N ASN A 91 19.86 -2.15 24.89
CA ASN A 91 19.05 -3.20 25.53
C ASN A 91 17.62 -3.30 24.96
N VAL A 92 17.41 -2.87 23.72
CA VAL A 92 16.08 -2.78 23.11
C VAL A 92 15.63 -4.16 22.62
N LYS A 93 14.52 -4.67 23.18
CA LYS A 93 13.97 -5.96 22.78
C LYS A 93 13.34 -5.88 21.39
N VAL A 94 13.72 -6.83 20.53
CA VAL A 94 13.04 -7.03 19.25
C VAL A 94 11.64 -7.57 19.51
N THR A 95 10.64 -6.91 18.96
CA THR A 95 9.25 -7.38 19.02
C THR A 95 8.79 -7.86 17.65
N CYS A 96 8.47 -9.15 17.62
CA CYS A 96 7.56 -9.80 16.70
C CYS A 96 6.28 -10.10 17.51
#